data_AF-A0A5C6ZE10-F1
#
_entry.id   AF-A0A5C6ZE10-F1
#
_cell.length_a   1.000
_cell.length_b   1.000
_cell.length_c   1.000
_cell.angle_alpha   90.00
_cell.angle_beta   90.00
_cell.angle_gamma   90.00
#
_symmetry.space_group_name_H-M   'P 1'
#
loop_
_entity.id
_entity.type
_entity.pdbx_description
1 polymer ?
#
loop_
_entity_poly.entity_id
_entity_poly.type
_entity_poly.pdbx_seq_one_letter_code
_entity_poly.pdbx_strand_id
1 'polypeptide(L)'
;MKTETLKIKVAQRVLGITDNRLLQKIQDVLDEENCFAYDADGHPVSKADYIESINVLNKDIGNGAAELHSTNDVLKCIANDHKLAL
;
A
#
# COMPACT_ATOMS: atom_id res chain seq x y z
N MET A 1 -26.19 -18.64 -9.03
CA MET A 1 -26.00 -18.73 -7.55
C MET A 1 -25.75 -17.31 -7.05
N LYS A 2 -26.48 -16.81 -6.05
CA LYS A 2 -26.33 -15.41 -5.58
C LYS A 2 -24.95 -15.19 -4.95
N THR A 3 -24.30 -14.07 -5.24
CA THR A 3 -22.94 -13.71 -4.80
C THR A 3 -22.76 -13.83 -3.28
N GLU A 4 -23.79 -13.49 -2.50
CA GLU A 4 -23.78 -13.61 -1.03
C GLU A 4 -23.66 -15.07 -0.57
N THR A 5 -24.37 -16.00 -1.21
CA THR A 5 -24.29 -17.43 -0.89
C THR A 5 -22.89 -18.00 -1.18
N LEU A 6 -22.20 -17.46 -2.21
CA LEU A 6 -20.83 -17.85 -2.50
C LEU A 6 -19.85 -17.33 -1.44
N LYS A 7 -19.99 -16.06 -1.03
CA LYS A 7 -19.17 -15.46 0.04
C LYS A 7 -19.26 -16.24 1.35
N ILE A 8 -20.48 -16.61 1.77
CA ILE A 8 -20.70 -17.40 3.00
C ILE A 8 -20.02 -18.78 2.92
N LYS A 9 -20.17 -19.49 1.78
CA LYS A 9 -19.55 -20.81 1.59
C LYS A 9 -18.02 -20.76 1.62
N VAL A 10 -17.43 -19.71 1.06
CA VAL A 10 -15.98 -19.50 1.09
C VAL A 10 -15.51 -19.26 2.52
N ALA A 11 -16.18 -18.38 3.27
CA ALA A 11 -15.84 -18.12 4.67
C ALA A 11 -15.91 -19.38 5.54
N GLN A 12 -16.96 -20.18 5.41
CA GLN A 12 -17.11 -21.46 6.13
C GLN A 12 -15.99 -22.45 5.80
N ARG A 13 -15.55 -22.49 4.54
CA ARG A 13 -14.41 -23.33 4.12
C ARG A 13 -13.11 -22.87 4.75
N VAL A 14 -12.85 -21.56 4.78
CA VAL A 14 -11.64 -20.99 5.38
C VAL A 14 -11.59 -21.28 6.88
N LEU A 15 -12.71 -21.12 7.59
CA LEU A 15 -12.81 -21.43 9.03
C LEU A 15 -12.59 -22.92 9.36
N GLY A 16 -12.78 -23.81 8.37
CA GLY A 16 -12.52 -25.24 8.52
C GLY A 16 -11.07 -25.66 8.21
N ILE A 17 -10.19 -24.73 7.79
CA ILE A 17 -8.78 -25.04 7.50
C ILE A 17 -8.00 -25.06 8.81
N THR A 18 -7.30 -26.17 9.07
CA THR A 18 -6.41 -26.33 10.23
C THR A 18 -4.93 -26.25 9.87
N ASP A 19 -4.60 -26.15 8.57
CA ASP A 19 -3.21 -26.01 8.10
C ASP A 19 -2.76 -24.55 8.21
N ASN A 20 -1.89 -24.29 9.19
CA ASN A 20 -1.35 -22.95 9.44
C ASN A 20 -0.56 -22.36 8.28
N ARG A 21 0.10 -23.18 7.43
CA ARG A 21 0.81 -22.66 6.25
C ARG A 21 -0.17 -22.19 5.18
N LEU A 22 -1.29 -22.88 5.04
CA LEU A 22 -2.35 -22.47 4.12
C LEU A 22 -3.07 -21.22 4.64
N LEU A 23 -3.35 -21.15 5.94
CA LEU A 23 -3.92 -19.96 6.57
C LEU A 23 -3.02 -18.73 6.41
N GLN A 24 -1.70 -18.88 6.58
CA GLN A 24 -0.76 -17.79 6.36
C GLN A 24 -0.79 -17.28 4.92
N LYS A 25 -0.80 -18.17 3.92
CA LYS A 25 -0.90 -17.76 2.52
C LYS A 25 -2.22 -17.05 2.19
N ILE A 26 -3.32 -17.46 2.83
CA ILE A 26 -4.62 -16.78 2.68
C ILE A 26 -4.55 -15.38 3.28
N GLN A 27 -3.93 -15.23 4.46
CA GLN A 27 -3.69 -13.93 5.07
C GLN A 27 -2.81 -13.04 4.17
N ASP A 28 -1.69 -13.56 3.67
CA ASP A 28 -0.78 -12.77 2.81
C ASP A 28 -1.52 -12.26 1.55
N VAL A 29 -2.37 -13.08 0.93
CA VAL A 29 -3.18 -12.66 -0.23
C VAL A 29 -4.25 -11.63 0.16
N LEU A 30 -4.89 -11.78 1.32
CA LEU A 30 -5.88 -10.81 1.81
C LEU A 30 -5.21 -9.49 2.22
N ASP A 31 -4.01 -9.55 2.78
CA ASP A 31 -3.22 -8.39 3.18
C ASP A 31 -2.66 -7.67 1.94
N GLU A 32 -2.18 -8.37 0.91
CA GLU A 32 -1.79 -7.74 -0.37
C GLU A 32 -2.97 -7.04 -1.07
N GLU A 33 -4.17 -7.62 -1.00
CA GLU A 33 -5.38 -7.00 -1.55
C GLU A 33 -5.85 -5.77 -0.73
N ASN A 34 -5.56 -5.72 0.58
CA ASN A 34 -5.99 -4.64 1.48
C ASN A 34 -4.92 -3.58 1.79
N CYS A 35 -3.63 -3.92 1.69
CA CYS A 35 -2.49 -3.10 2.10
C CYS A 35 -1.33 -3.32 1.11
N PHE A 36 -1.21 -2.41 0.15
CA PHE A 36 -0.15 -2.42 -0.86
C PHE A 36 1.10 -1.66 -0.40
N ALA A 37 0.92 -0.57 0.35
CA ALA A 37 2.00 0.27 0.86
C ALA A 37 1.58 0.96 2.16
N TYR A 38 2.47 1.76 2.74
CA TYR A 38 2.16 2.65 3.85
C TYR A 38 2.41 4.11 3.43
N ASP A 39 1.57 5.02 3.90
CA ASP A 39 1.80 6.47 3.75
C ASP A 39 2.87 6.98 4.72
N ALA A 40 3.16 8.29 4.67
CA ALA A 40 4.17 8.92 5.52
C ALA A 40 3.84 8.89 7.02
N ASP A 41 2.56 8.71 7.37
CA ASP A 41 2.07 8.60 8.75
C ASP A 41 1.97 7.13 9.21
N GLY A 42 2.28 6.18 8.32
CA GLY A 42 2.24 4.74 8.59
C GLY A 42 0.84 4.13 8.45
N HIS A 43 -0.11 4.80 7.79
CA HIS A 43 -1.40 4.20 7.46
C HIS A 43 -1.30 3.28 6.23
N PRO A 44 -2.01 2.14 6.21
CA PRO A 44 -2.02 1.25 5.07
C PRO A 44 -2.74 1.90 3.88
N VAL A 45 -2.15 1.75 2.69
CA VAL A 45 -2.63 2.27 1.42
C VAL A 45 -2.99 1.10 0.52
N SER A 46 -4.21 1.09 -0.02
CA SER A 46 -4.60 0.04 -0.98
C SER A 46 -3.92 0.27 -2.34
N LYS A 47 -3.89 -0.77 -3.17
CA LYS A 47 -3.35 -0.66 -4.53
C LYS A 47 -4.09 0.39 -5.38
N ALA A 48 -5.40 0.51 -5.18
CA ALA A 48 -6.22 1.50 -5.90
C ALA A 48 -5.84 2.93 -5.50
N ASP A 49 -5.72 3.18 -4.18
CA ASP A 49 -5.33 4.49 -3.65
C ASP A 49 -3.92 4.88 -4.09
N TYR A 50 -3.00 3.91 -4.13
CA TYR A 50 -1.64 4.14 -4.65
C TYR A 50 -1.63 4.52 -6.14
N ILE A 51 -2.41 3.83 -6.97
CA ILE A 51 -2.51 4.16 -8.40
C ILE A 51 -3.12 5.55 -8.58
N GLU A 52 -4.15 5.89 -7.81
CA GLU A 52 -4.77 7.21 -7.84
C GLU A 52 -3.77 8.30 -7.44
N SER A 53 -3.01 8.11 -6.36
CA SER A 53 -2.02 9.10 -5.90
C SER A 53 -0.94 9.36 -6.94
N ILE A 54 -0.41 8.31 -7.58
CA ILE A 54 0.57 8.43 -8.67
C ILE A 54 -0.01 9.18 -9.88
N ASN A 55 -1.28 8.93 -10.23
CA ASN A 55 -1.93 9.63 -11.34
C ASN A 55 -2.11 11.12 -11.05
N VAL A 56 -2.47 11.49 -9.83
CA VAL A 56 -2.53 12.90 -9.38
C VAL A 56 -1.14 13.54 -9.48
N LEU A 57 -0.11 12.87 -8.96
CA LEU A 57 1.27 13.36 -9.01
C LEU A 57 1.76 13.57 -10.45
N ASN A 58 1.49 12.63 -11.36
CA ASN A 58 1.82 12.76 -12.77
C ASN A 58 1.12 13.95 -13.43
N LYS A 59 -0.15 14.20 -13.07
CA LYS A 59 -0.90 15.35 -13.57
C LYS A 59 -0.33 16.67 -13.06
N ASP A 60 0.05 16.74 -11.79
CA ASP A 60 0.63 17.93 -11.19
C ASP A 60 2.02 18.24 -11.76
N ILE A 61 2.83 17.20 -12.01
CA ILE A 61 4.11 17.33 -12.73
C ILE A 61 3.87 17.87 -14.14
N GLY A 62 2.93 17.28 -14.89
CA GLY A 62 2.60 17.70 -16.25
C GLY A 62 2.09 19.15 -16.34
N ASN A 63 1.42 19.63 -15.29
CA ASN A 63 0.91 21.00 -15.20
C ASN A 63 1.92 22.00 -14.59
N GLY A 64 3.09 21.54 -14.13
CA GLY A 64 4.06 22.37 -13.41
C GLY A 64 3.59 22.83 -12.02
N ALA A 65 2.59 22.14 -11.45
CA ALA A 65 2.04 22.42 -10.13
C ALA A 65 2.67 21.56 -9.02
N ALA A 66 3.45 20.53 -9.39
CA ALA A 66 4.12 19.68 -8.44
C ALA A 66 5.30 20.40 -7.74
N GLU A 67 5.32 20.34 -6.41
CA GLU A 67 6.51 20.68 -5.63
C GLU A 67 7.51 19.53 -5.72
N LEU A 68 8.65 19.80 -6.36
CA LEU A 68 9.73 18.83 -6.56
C LEU A 68 11.00 19.34 -5.89
N HIS A 69 11.77 18.41 -5.33
CA HIS A 69 13.06 18.70 -4.70
C HIS A 69 14.21 18.21 -5.58
N SER A 70 15.32 18.94 -5.60
CA SER A 70 16.54 18.43 -6.22
C SER A 70 17.15 17.30 -5.38
N THR A 71 17.98 16.45 -5.98
CA THR A 71 18.73 15.41 -5.26
C THR A 71 19.49 15.98 -4.06
N ASN A 72 20.07 17.17 -4.20
CA ASN A 72 20.82 17.81 -3.11
C ASN A 72 19.90 18.26 -1.96
N ASP A 73 18.69 18.72 -2.26
CA ASP A 73 17.72 19.14 -1.24
C ASP A 73 17.22 17.93 -0.46
N VAL A 74 16.91 16.84 -1.17
CA VAL A 74 16.51 15.56 -0.54
C VAL A 74 17.62 15.02 0.36
N LEU A 75 18.87 15.00 -0.13
CA LEU A 75 20.01 14.54 0.66
C LEU A 75 20.19 15.38 1.93
N LYS A 76 20.09 16.72 1.82
CA LYS A 76 20.17 17.62 2.99
C LYS A 76 19.09 17.35 4.02
N CYS A 77 17.85 17.14 3.61
CA CYS A 77 16.76 16.78 4.54
C CYS A 77 17.08 15.49 5.28
N ILE A 78 17.45 14.42 4.56
CA ILE A 78 17.81 13.12 5.15
C ILE A 78 18.97 13.27 6.14
N ALA A 79 20.02 13.99 5.75
CA ALA A 79 21.18 14.17 6.62
C ALA A 79 20.85 14.96 7.88
N ASN A 80 20.01 16.00 7.78
CA ASN A 80 19.57 16.77 8.94
C ASN A 80 18.72 15.93 9.89
N ASP A 81 17.75 15.17 9.37
CA ASP A 81 16.87 14.31 10.16
C ASP A 81 17.64 13.21 10.91
N HIS A 82 18.72 12.72 10.30
CA HIS A 82 19.57 11.66 10.86
C HIS A 82 20.89 12.16 11.49
N LYS A 83 21.10 13.48 11.56
CA LYS A 83 22.33 14.10 12.10
C LYS A 83 23.62 13.60 11.44
N LEU A 84 23.58 13.38 10.13
CA LEU A 84 24.71 12.95 9.31
C LEU A 84 25.46 14.19 8.78
N ALA A 85 26.79 14.11 8.69
CA ALA A 85 27.58 15.12 7.99
C ALA A 85 27.53 14.83 6.48
N LEU A 86 27.03 15.79 5.69
CA LEU A 86 27.07 15.78 4.21
C LEU A 86 28.32 16.47 3.67
#